data_AF-A0A922XGJ5-F1
#
_entry.id   AF-A0A922XGJ5-F1
#
_cell.length_a   1.000
_cell.length_b   1.000
_cell.length_c   1.000
_cell.angle_alpha   90.00
_cell.angle_beta   90.00
_cell.angle_gamma   90.00
#
_symmetry.space_group_name_H-M   'P 1'
#
loop_
_entity.id
_entity.type
_entity.pdbx_description
1 polymer ?
#
loop_
_entity_poly.entity_id
_entity_poly.type
_entity_poly.pdbx_seq_one_letter_code
_entity_poly.pdbx_strand_id
1 'polypeptide(L)'
;MQSIGPTEIAGGKLSFMAIIVLVMLLAFGVGLMSRMLRPKSSSSPVGWFFLLGMALVGMMFFGFFTVRVERHFQAPVEIVTPMPQIFDAESIAAPPPVAPVPPQPIMAGESIEEMWKKLTAPRINLEQVAETATSDAPRVGPSSPQELTEAAKVILSASLPGADPFTQGWLVNAAKSILGMPVSEQEQLELHQAAVEALATNEQSASAEATSAAAAVAAPAPQEAADPFAHSADAMTVSTTTPQPQHDAANLVIAESIAALPKPDWVLNPPKQIGNVRKFVVISDPYLTAEECRQDADEKMQNLALNRAAELSGAATRRNGAASLADLGLGGDYVRRELCTDEYVDVIDSSVGEMRKTYSLVEFNEAQDALLIDRARSYSRQEGLLDVTLIGGGVLASIATLFGLLKVDTWTRGYYTKRLFLGVPAAIITVLTLFVVAGK
;
A
#
# COMPACT_ATOMS: atom_id res chain seq x y z
N MET A 1 -57.71 -29.33 46.85
CA MET A 1 -57.04 -28.72 45.68
C MET A 1 -55.92 -27.83 46.21
N GLN A 2 -54.67 -28.27 46.12
CA GLN A 2 -53.51 -27.50 46.58
C GLN A 2 -53.03 -26.57 45.45
N SER A 3 -53.01 -25.27 45.77
CA SER A 3 -52.51 -24.20 44.90
C SER A 3 -50.98 -24.26 44.84
N ILE A 4 -50.45 -24.71 43.70
CA ILE A 4 -49.01 -24.65 43.41
C ILE A 4 -48.66 -23.19 43.08
N GLY A 5 -47.86 -22.57 43.94
CA GLY A 5 -47.46 -21.16 43.84
C GLY A 5 -46.39 -20.92 42.76
N PRO A 6 -46.34 -19.71 42.16
CA PRO A 6 -45.55 -19.37 40.98
C PRO A 6 -44.03 -19.18 41.21
N THR A 7 -43.44 -19.80 42.23
CA THR A 7 -42.05 -19.52 42.63
C THR A 7 -40.99 -20.42 42.00
N GLU A 8 -41.33 -21.48 41.25
CA GLU A 8 -40.33 -22.44 40.75
C GLU A 8 -39.74 -22.16 39.35
N ILE A 9 -40.29 -21.22 38.57
CA ILE A 9 -39.85 -21.05 37.16
C ILE A 9 -38.64 -20.09 37.03
N ALA A 10 -38.23 -19.40 38.10
CA ALA A 10 -37.13 -18.43 38.04
C ALA A 10 -35.72 -19.05 38.09
N GLY A 11 -35.58 -20.29 38.60
CA GLY A 11 -34.26 -20.94 38.77
C GLY A 11 -33.57 -21.37 37.47
N GLY A 12 -34.32 -21.77 36.44
CA GLY A 12 -33.75 -22.32 35.21
C GLY A 12 -33.10 -21.29 34.28
N LYS A 13 -33.57 -20.03 34.28
CA LYS A 13 -33.10 -19.00 33.33
C LYS A 13 -31.73 -18.42 33.69
N LEU A 14 -31.37 -18.40 34.98
CA LEU A 14 -30.06 -17.93 35.42
C LEU A 14 -28.95 -18.93 35.01
N SER A 15 -29.25 -20.24 35.07
CA SER A 15 -28.32 -21.30 34.69
C SER A 15 -27.98 -21.27 33.20
N PHE A 16 -28.98 -21.07 32.33
CA PHE A 16 -28.77 -21.03 30.89
C PHE A 16 -27.91 -19.83 30.44
N MET A 17 -28.14 -18.65 31.02
CA MET A 17 -27.32 -17.45 30.76
C MET A 17 -25.88 -17.62 31.23
N ALA A 18 -25.66 -18.23 32.40
CA ALA A 18 -24.32 -18.51 32.91
C ALA A 18 -23.54 -19.46 31.99
N ILE A 19 -24.22 -20.47 31.43
CA ILE A 19 -23.61 -21.42 30.48
C ILE A 19 -23.21 -20.72 29.19
N ILE A 20 -24.06 -19.84 28.63
CA ILE A 20 -23.72 -19.09 27.40
C ILE A 20 -22.50 -18.19 27.63
N VAL A 21 -22.44 -17.47 28.75
CA VAL A 21 -21.31 -16.60 29.08
C VAL A 21 -20.02 -17.41 29.28
N LEU A 22 -20.11 -18.58 29.94
CA LEU A 22 -18.97 -19.47 30.12
C LEU A 22 -18.43 -20.00 28.78
N VAL A 23 -19.32 -20.41 27.87
CA VAL A 23 -18.95 -20.88 26.53
C VAL A 23 -18.30 -19.75 25.72
N MET A 24 -18.81 -18.52 25.82
CA MET A 24 -18.19 -17.36 25.17
C MET A 24 -16.80 -17.05 25.74
N LEU A 25 -16.62 -17.10 27.07
CA LEU A 25 -15.31 -16.88 27.69
C LEU A 25 -14.31 -17.98 27.33
N LEU A 26 -14.76 -19.24 27.25
CA LEU A 26 -13.92 -20.35 26.80
C LEU A 26 -13.54 -20.20 25.32
N ALA A 27 -14.49 -19.91 24.44
CA ALA A 27 -14.22 -19.68 23.01
C ALA A 27 -13.25 -18.51 22.80
N PHE A 28 -13.42 -17.43 23.57
CA PHE A 28 -12.52 -16.28 23.57
C PHE A 28 -11.12 -16.66 24.08
N GLY A 29 -11.03 -17.37 25.20
CA GLY A 29 -9.77 -17.85 25.76
C GLY A 29 -9.00 -18.75 24.80
N VAL A 30 -9.69 -19.69 24.13
CA VAL A 30 -9.12 -20.58 23.11
C VAL A 30 -8.65 -19.78 21.88
N GLY A 31 -9.41 -18.77 21.45
CA GLY A 31 -9.02 -17.88 20.36
C GLY A 31 -7.76 -17.06 20.72
N LEU A 32 -7.68 -16.57 21.95
CA LEU A 32 -6.54 -15.81 22.45
C LEU A 32 -5.28 -16.71 22.55
N MET A 33 -5.43 -17.93 23.08
CA MET A 33 -4.33 -18.88 23.21
C MET A 33 -3.84 -19.36 21.84
N SER A 34 -4.75 -19.62 20.89
CA SER A 34 -4.40 -20.01 19.52
C SER A 34 -3.65 -18.89 18.78
N ARG A 35 -3.93 -17.62 19.10
CA ARG A 35 -3.21 -16.47 18.55
C ARG A 35 -1.83 -16.28 19.19
N MET A 36 -1.65 -16.65 20.46
CA MET A 36 -0.33 -16.60 21.12
C MET A 36 0.61 -17.73 20.68
N LEU A 37 0.06 -18.86 20.25
CA LEU A 37 0.83 -20.07 19.92
C LEU A 37 1.19 -20.21 18.44
N ARG A 38 0.70 -19.33 17.55
CA ARG A 38 1.00 -19.42 16.11
C ARG A 38 1.97 -18.33 15.64
N PRO A 39 3.04 -18.69 14.91
CA PRO A 39 3.88 -17.72 14.23
C PRO A 39 3.04 -16.93 13.21
N LYS A 40 3.21 -15.60 13.18
CA LYS A 40 2.55 -14.67 12.26
C LYS A 40 3.05 -14.96 10.83
N SER A 41 2.41 -15.88 10.12
CA SER A 41 2.42 -15.90 8.65
C SER A 41 1.02 -15.55 8.13
N SER A 42 1.01 -14.97 6.92
CA SER A 42 -0.07 -14.23 6.25
C SER A 42 -1.52 -14.67 6.52
N SER A 43 -2.37 -13.65 6.72
CA SER A 43 -3.85 -13.66 6.67
C SER A 43 -4.54 -14.97 7.08
N SER A 44 -4.36 -15.40 8.34
CA SER A 44 -5.09 -16.59 8.80
C SER A 44 -6.59 -16.29 9.00
N PRO A 45 -7.48 -17.26 8.70
CA PRO A 45 -8.94 -17.15 8.90
C PRO A 45 -9.35 -16.87 10.36
N VAL A 46 -8.42 -16.92 11.31
CA VAL A 46 -8.65 -16.62 12.73
C VAL A 46 -9.05 -15.15 12.96
N GLY A 47 -8.55 -14.22 12.14
CA GLY A 47 -8.98 -12.81 12.20
C GLY A 47 -10.47 -12.64 11.88
N TRP A 48 -10.97 -13.42 10.92
CA TRP A 48 -12.39 -13.45 10.57
C TRP A 48 -13.26 -14.04 11.68
N PHE A 49 -12.79 -15.08 12.38
CA PHE A 49 -13.51 -15.63 13.52
C PHE A 49 -13.60 -14.64 14.70
N PHE A 50 -12.58 -13.80 14.91
CA PHE A 50 -12.62 -12.76 15.92
C PHE A 50 -13.63 -11.66 15.57
N LEU A 51 -13.62 -11.18 14.31
CA LEU A 51 -14.59 -10.19 13.83
C LEU A 51 -16.02 -10.75 13.84
N LEU A 52 -16.22 -12.01 13.43
CA LEU A 52 -17.51 -12.69 13.50
C LEU A 52 -17.99 -12.84 14.95
N GLY A 53 -17.08 -13.17 15.88
CA GLY A 53 -17.39 -13.24 17.31
C GLY A 53 -17.84 -11.89 17.88
N MET A 54 -17.11 -10.81 17.57
CA MET A 54 -17.50 -9.44 17.95
C MET A 54 -18.84 -9.03 17.33
N ALA A 55 -19.07 -9.35 16.06
CA ALA A 55 -20.33 -9.06 15.37
C ALA A 55 -21.51 -9.82 16.00
N LEU A 56 -21.35 -11.11 16.31
CA LEU A 56 -22.38 -11.91 16.98
C LEU A 56 -22.69 -11.41 18.39
N VAL A 57 -21.67 -11.01 19.15
CA VAL A 57 -21.85 -10.39 20.47
C VAL A 57 -22.62 -9.08 20.34
N GLY A 58 -22.24 -8.21 19.39
CA GLY A 58 -22.97 -6.97 19.10
C GLY A 58 -24.42 -7.23 18.70
N MET A 59 -24.67 -8.22 17.83
CA MET A 59 -26.00 -8.57 17.35
C MET A 59 -26.88 -9.15 18.46
N MET A 60 -26.33 -9.97 19.35
CA MET A 60 -27.05 -10.45 20.54
C MET A 60 -27.38 -9.30 21.49
N PHE A 61 -26.45 -8.35 21.68
CA PHE A 61 -26.69 -7.19 22.54
C PHE A 61 -27.82 -6.32 21.96
N PHE A 62 -27.74 -5.95 20.68
CA PHE A 62 -28.78 -5.14 20.03
C PHE A 62 -30.12 -5.87 19.88
N GLY A 63 -30.12 -7.16 19.52
CA GLY A 63 -31.32 -7.97 19.38
C GLY A 63 -32.07 -8.17 20.70
N PHE A 64 -31.35 -8.24 21.82
CA PHE A 64 -31.98 -8.32 23.14
C PHE A 64 -32.64 -7.01 23.57
N PHE A 65 -32.14 -5.87 23.09
CA PHE A 65 -32.76 -4.56 23.34
C PHE A 65 -33.99 -4.31 22.46
N THR A 66 -34.00 -4.73 21.20
CA THR A 66 -35.14 -4.51 20.30
C THR A 66 -36.35 -5.37 20.66
N VAL A 67 -36.16 -6.63 21.07
CA VAL A 67 -37.28 -7.56 21.36
C VAL A 67 -38.09 -7.19 22.62
N ARG A 68 -37.63 -6.26 23.46
CA ARG A 68 -38.32 -5.89 24.71
C ARG A 68 -39.01 -4.54 24.73
N VAL A 69 -38.91 -3.74 23.67
CA VAL A 69 -39.58 -2.42 23.59
C VAL A 69 -41.08 -2.56 23.27
N GLU A 70 -41.55 -3.73 22.82
CA GLU A 70 -42.90 -3.88 22.26
C GLU A 70 -44.05 -4.18 23.24
N ARG A 71 -43.84 -4.22 24.56
CA ARG A 71 -44.93 -4.56 25.50
C ARG A 71 -45.02 -3.69 26.73
N HIS A 72 -45.24 -2.39 26.54
CA HIS A 72 -46.10 -1.62 27.44
C HIS A 72 -46.88 -0.59 26.62
N PHE A 73 -47.91 -1.07 25.90
CA PHE A 73 -49.00 -0.21 25.46
C PHE A 73 -49.67 0.36 26.71
N GLN A 74 -49.32 1.60 27.02
CA GLN A 74 -49.94 2.41 28.03
C GLN A 74 -51.37 2.74 27.57
N ALA A 75 -52.35 2.59 28.46
CA ALA A 75 -53.73 2.98 28.21
C ALA A 75 -53.83 4.43 27.70
N PRO A 76 -54.83 4.75 26.86
CA PRO A 76 -54.94 6.05 26.21
C PRO A 76 -55.10 7.16 27.25
N VAL A 77 -54.12 8.06 27.31
CA VAL A 77 -54.24 9.36 27.99
C VAL A 77 -54.80 10.33 26.95
N GLU A 78 -56.01 10.84 27.19
CA GLU A 78 -56.60 11.95 26.44
C GLU A 78 -55.69 13.18 26.53
N ILE A 79 -55.11 13.56 25.41
CA ILE A 79 -54.33 14.79 25.25
C ILE A 79 -55.30 15.88 24.76
N VAL A 80 -55.66 16.79 25.66
CA VAL A 80 -56.30 18.06 25.32
C VAL A 80 -55.25 18.96 24.67
N THR A 81 -55.50 19.37 23.44
CA THR A 81 -54.68 20.28 22.65
C THR A 81 -55.03 21.74 22.97
N PRO A 82 -54.04 22.61 23.25
CA PRO A 82 -54.17 24.03 22.98
C PRO A 82 -53.35 24.44 21.73
N MET A 83 -54.11 24.98 20.78
CA MET A 83 -53.86 26.01 19.76
C MET A 83 -52.41 26.44 19.40
N PRO A 84 -52.08 26.57 18.09
CA PRO A 84 -50.76 27.02 17.63
C PRO A 84 -50.62 28.55 17.69
N GLN A 85 -49.50 29.03 18.23
CA GLN A 85 -49.03 30.41 18.02
C GLN A 85 -48.06 30.46 16.84
N ILE A 86 -48.42 31.34 15.92
CA ILE A 86 -47.67 31.80 14.74
C ILE A 86 -46.40 32.50 15.24
N PHE A 87 -45.23 32.06 14.75
CA PHE A 87 -43.98 32.82 14.87
C PHE A 87 -43.47 33.16 13.47
N ASP A 88 -43.14 34.43 13.33
CA ASP A 88 -42.82 35.15 12.11
C ASP A 88 -41.51 34.71 11.46
N ALA A 89 -41.50 34.79 10.14
CA ALA A 89 -40.35 34.56 9.29
C ALA A 89 -39.35 35.72 9.42
N GLU A 90 -38.13 35.41 9.87
CA GLU A 90 -37.01 36.36 9.88
C GLU A 90 -36.28 36.32 8.52
N SER A 91 -36.26 37.48 7.88
CA SER A 91 -35.76 37.76 6.53
C SER A 91 -34.24 37.68 6.45
N ILE A 92 -33.73 36.79 5.59
CA ILE A 92 -32.31 36.67 5.23
C ILE A 92 -31.88 37.91 4.41
N ALA A 93 -30.92 38.68 4.94
CA ALA A 93 -30.32 39.83 4.27
C ALA A 93 -29.18 39.39 3.33
N ALA A 94 -29.21 39.89 2.08
CA ALA A 94 -28.21 39.63 1.05
C ALA A 94 -26.97 40.56 1.19
N PRO A 95 -25.75 40.09 0.86
CA PRO A 95 -24.55 40.93 0.86
C PRO A 95 -24.45 41.84 -0.39
N PRO A 96 -23.79 43.00 -0.29
CA PRO A 96 -23.72 44.01 -1.36
C PRO A 96 -22.73 43.65 -2.48
N PRO A 97 -22.88 44.24 -3.68
CA PRO A 97 -22.08 43.92 -4.87
C PRO A 97 -20.68 44.54 -4.82
N VAL A 98 -19.69 43.75 -5.24
CA VAL A 98 -18.27 44.12 -5.38
C VAL A 98 -18.05 44.87 -6.71
N ALA A 99 -17.35 45.99 -6.66
CA ALA A 99 -17.06 46.85 -7.81
C ALA A 99 -15.95 46.28 -8.74
N PRO A 100 -15.98 46.57 -10.05
CA PRO A 100 -14.99 46.07 -11.01
C PRO A 100 -13.66 46.84 -10.94
N VAL A 101 -12.56 46.08 -10.97
CA VAL A 101 -11.16 46.57 -11.03
C VAL A 101 -10.79 46.96 -12.47
N PRO A 102 -10.15 48.12 -12.71
CA PRO A 102 -9.75 48.57 -14.05
C PRO A 102 -8.54 47.80 -14.62
N PRO A 103 -8.44 47.64 -15.95
CA PRO A 103 -7.35 46.91 -16.61
C PRO A 103 -6.03 47.68 -16.55
N GLN A 104 -4.95 46.98 -16.20
CA GLN A 104 -3.60 47.52 -16.23
C GLN A 104 -2.99 47.49 -17.65
N PRO A 105 -2.06 48.42 -17.97
CA PRO A 105 -1.51 48.58 -19.31
C PRO A 105 -0.49 47.49 -19.65
N ILE A 106 -0.66 46.90 -20.84
CA ILE A 106 0.25 45.94 -21.45
C ILE A 106 1.52 46.68 -21.87
N MET A 107 2.64 46.40 -21.20
CA MET A 107 3.98 46.84 -21.63
C MET A 107 4.41 46.00 -22.83
N ALA A 108 4.83 46.69 -23.90
CA ALA A 108 5.28 46.08 -25.15
C ALA A 108 6.48 45.14 -24.89
N GLY A 109 6.30 43.87 -25.25
CA GLY A 109 7.27 42.80 -25.03
C GLY A 109 8.46 42.86 -25.99
N GLU A 110 9.63 42.46 -25.47
CA GLU A 110 10.71 41.88 -26.28
C GLU A 110 10.14 40.67 -27.06
N SER A 111 10.48 40.57 -28.35
CA SER A 111 9.91 39.53 -29.21
C SER A 111 10.37 38.14 -28.74
N ILE A 112 9.46 37.16 -28.84
CA ILE A 112 9.71 35.75 -28.53
C ILE A 112 10.94 35.22 -29.29
N GLU A 113 11.24 35.77 -30.47
CA GLU A 113 12.44 35.40 -31.24
C GLU A 113 13.75 35.84 -30.57
N GLU A 114 13.79 37.00 -29.91
CA GLU A 114 14.99 37.46 -29.18
C GLU A 114 15.27 36.59 -27.94
N MET A 115 14.20 36.14 -27.29
CA MET A 115 14.30 35.25 -26.13
C MET A 115 14.79 33.86 -26.53
N TRP A 116 14.27 33.31 -27.64
CA TRP A 116 14.71 32.02 -28.19
C TRP A 116 16.17 32.04 -28.68
N LYS A 117 16.61 33.16 -29.24
CA LYS A 117 17.98 33.34 -29.71
C LYS A 117 18.99 33.43 -28.56
N LYS A 118 18.56 33.93 -27.39
CA LYS A 118 19.35 33.92 -26.15
C LYS A 118 19.49 32.53 -25.53
N LEU A 119 18.45 31.69 -25.66
CA LEU A 119 18.40 30.34 -25.06
C LEU A 119 19.12 29.28 -25.90
N THR A 120 19.20 29.45 -27.23
CA THR A 120 19.80 28.46 -28.13
C THR A 120 21.25 28.76 -28.54
N ALA A 121 21.82 29.87 -28.08
CA ALA A 121 23.23 30.17 -28.35
C ALA A 121 24.15 29.18 -27.59
N PRO A 122 25.04 28.45 -28.28
CA PRO A 122 25.87 27.42 -27.66
C PRO A 122 26.92 28.06 -26.74
N ARG A 123 26.68 28.00 -25.42
CA ARG A 123 27.64 28.41 -24.39
C ARG A 123 28.43 27.20 -23.87
N ILE A 124 29.26 26.59 -24.71
CA ILE A 124 30.24 25.60 -24.24
C ILE A 124 31.55 25.80 -25.04
N ASN A 125 32.41 26.69 -24.54
CA ASN A 125 33.84 26.67 -24.88
C ASN A 125 34.54 25.78 -23.84
N LEU A 126 34.81 24.53 -24.21
CA LEU A 126 35.44 23.51 -23.35
C LEU A 126 36.97 23.43 -23.50
N GLU A 127 37.62 24.39 -24.15
CA GLU A 127 39.06 24.27 -24.50
C GLU A 127 40.04 25.06 -23.61
N GLN A 128 39.64 25.59 -22.45
CA GLN A 128 40.56 26.44 -21.66
C GLN A 128 40.70 26.13 -20.16
N VAL A 129 40.44 24.89 -19.72
CA VAL A 129 40.66 24.49 -18.31
C VAL A 129 41.38 23.14 -18.18
N ALA A 130 42.18 22.77 -19.18
CA ALA A 130 43.00 21.56 -19.14
C ALA A 130 44.49 21.90 -19.06
N GLU A 131 44.91 22.71 -18.07
CA GLU A 131 46.31 22.82 -17.63
C GLU A 131 46.41 23.79 -16.44
N THR A 132 46.01 23.34 -15.24
CA THR A 132 46.53 23.71 -13.91
C THR A 132 45.47 23.45 -12.84
N ALA A 133 45.52 22.31 -12.15
CA ALA A 133 44.99 22.17 -10.79
C ALA A 133 45.53 20.90 -10.13
N THR A 134 46.71 21.04 -9.53
CA THR A 134 47.16 20.25 -8.39
C THR A 134 46.22 20.41 -7.20
N SER A 135 45.91 19.28 -6.54
CA SER A 135 45.64 19.04 -5.11
C SER A 135 44.88 20.10 -4.29
N ASP A 136 43.83 19.64 -3.59
CA ASP A 136 42.99 20.32 -2.59
C ASP A 136 41.89 21.25 -3.11
N ALA A 137 40.74 20.66 -3.47
CA ALA A 137 39.45 21.35 -3.48
C ALA A 137 38.54 20.76 -2.37
N PRO A 138 37.91 21.60 -1.53
CA PRO A 138 37.01 21.14 -0.48
C PRO A 138 35.69 20.65 -1.09
N ARG A 139 35.16 19.59 -0.48
CA ARG A 139 33.86 18.97 -0.77
C ARG A 139 32.74 20.02 -0.71
N VAL A 140 32.28 20.48 -1.87
CA VAL A 140 31.08 21.34 -2.01
C VAL A 140 29.86 20.48 -1.67
N GLY A 141 29.46 20.50 -0.40
CA GLY A 141 28.11 20.11 0.00
C GLY A 141 27.08 21.15 -0.49
N PRO A 142 25.78 20.83 -0.47
CA PRO A 142 24.75 21.71 -0.98
C PRO A 142 24.79 23.06 -0.22
N SER A 143 25.31 24.05 -0.94
CA SER A 143 24.76 25.40 -1.13
C SER A 143 23.77 25.85 -0.06
N SER A 144 24.14 26.95 0.60
CA SER A 144 23.43 27.57 1.73
C SER A 144 21.91 27.69 1.50
N PRO A 145 21.07 27.74 2.56
CA PRO A 145 19.62 27.97 2.43
C PRO A 145 19.25 29.18 1.55
N GLN A 146 20.18 30.13 1.43
CA GLN A 146 20.09 31.30 0.57
C GLN A 146 20.11 30.93 -0.93
N GLU A 147 20.98 30.01 -1.34
CA GLU A 147 21.07 29.54 -2.74
C GLU A 147 19.85 28.70 -3.14
N LEU A 148 19.28 27.90 -2.23
CA LEU A 148 18.02 27.20 -2.46
C LEU A 148 16.84 28.17 -2.62
N THR A 149 16.85 29.26 -1.84
CA THR A 149 15.83 30.32 -1.94
C THR A 149 15.97 31.09 -3.25
N GLU A 150 17.21 31.37 -3.70
CA GLU A 150 17.46 32.01 -4.98
C GLU A 150 17.06 31.12 -6.15
N ALA A 151 17.35 29.81 -6.11
CA ALA A 151 16.91 28.86 -7.12
C ALA A 151 15.38 28.77 -7.22
N ALA A 152 14.68 28.69 -6.08
CA ALA A 152 13.22 28.70 -6.05
C ALA A 152 12.64 30.01 -6.60
N LYS A 153 13.28 31.16 -6.31
CA LYS A 153 12.89 32.47 -6.83
C LYS A 153 13.09 32.56 -8.35
N VAL A 154 14.16 31.97 -8.88
CA VAL A 154 14.40 31.88 -10.34
C VAL A 154 13.31 31.05 -11.02
N ILE A 155 12.96 29.88 -10.46
CA ILE A 155 11.90 29.01 -10.97
C ILE A 155 10.53 29.73 -10.98
N LEU A 156 10.19 30.42 -9.89
CA LEU A 156 8.94 31.20 -9.79
C LEU A 156 8.95 32.45 -10.69
N SER A 157 10.11 33.05 -10.97
CA SER A 157 10.22 34.17 -11.91
C SER A 157 10.16 33.73 -13.37
N ALA A 158 10.55 32.48 -13.65
CA ALA A 158 10.51 31.89 -14.99
C ALA A 158 9.11 31.37 -15.37
N SER A 159 8.18 31.24 -14.41
CA SER A 159 6.77 30.99 -14.71
C SER A 159 6.13 32.25 -15.31
N LEU A 160 6.37 32.45 -16.60
CA LEU A 160 5.80 33.54 -17.38
C LEU A 160 4.27 33.40 -17.44
N PRO A 161 3.52 34.52 -17.42
CA PRO A 161 2.09 34.53 -17.72
C PRO A 161 1.91 34.15 -19.21
N GLY A 162 1.60 32.89 -19.48
CA GLY A 162 1.49 32.33 -20.82
C GLY A 162 1.98 30.88 -20.96
N ALA A 163 2.68 30.34 -19.97
CA ALA A 163 2.92 28.89 -19.89
C ALA A 163 1.59 28.14 -19.68
N ASP A 164 1.50 26.93 -20.22
CA ASP A 164 0.32 26.08 -20.04
C ASP A 164 0.09 25.77 -18.53
N PRO A 165 -1.17 25.55 -18.11
CA PRO A 165 -1.50 25.39 -16.69
C PRO A 165 -0.74 24.24 -16.01
N PHE A 166 -0.38 23.21 -16.77
CA PHE A 166 0.35 22.05 -16.25
C PHE A 166 1.81 22.39 -15.95
N THR A 167 2.52 23.04 -16.88
CA THR A 167 3.90 23.50 -16.66
C THR A 167 3.97 24.50 -15.52
N GLN A 168 2.99 25.39 -15.37
CA GLN A 168 2.90 26.30 -14.23
C GLN A 168 2.73 25.52 -12.91
N GLY A 169 1.82 24.56 -12.85
CA GLY A 169 1.62 23.72 -11.67
C GLY A 169 2.86 22.92 -11.27
N TRP A 170 3.58 22.36 -12.25
CA TRP A 170 4.82 21.64 -12.02
C TRP A 170 5.94 22.53 -11.48
N LEU A 171 6.16 23.71 -12.06
CA LEU A 171 7.20 24.65 -11.60
C LEU A 171 6.91 25.17 -10.18
N VAL A 172 5.65 25.46 -9.86
CA VAL A 172 5.24 25.88 -8.51
C VAL A 172 5.48 24.78 -7.48
N ASN A 173 5.17 23.52 -7.82
CA ASN A 173 5.45 22.39 -6.93
C ASN A 173 6.94 22.11 -6.76
N ALA A 174 7.74 22.24 -7.83
CA ALA A 174 9.18 22.12 -7.74
C ALA A 174 9.76 23.19 -6.80
N ALA A 175 9.31 24.45 -6.92
CA ALA A 175 9.71 25.53 -6.03
C ALA A 175 9.27 25.29 -4.58
N LYS A 176 8.03 24.82 -4.34
CA LYS A 176 7.52 24.47 -3.00
C LYS A 176 8.31 23.33 -2.36
N SER A 177 8.67 22.31 -3.15
CA SER A 177 9.49 21.18 -2.69
C SER A 177 10.90 21.62 -2.29
N ILE A 178 11.53 22.51 -3.06
CA ILE A 178 12.85 23.09 -2.73
C ILE A 178 12.77 23.93 -1.44
N LEU A 179 11.66 24.64 -1.22
CA LEU A 179 11.46 25.49 -0.03
C LEU A 179 10.97 24.73 1.21
N GLY A 180 10.72 23.42 1.13
CA GLY A 180 10.24 22.61 2.24
C GLY A 180 8.86 23.03 2.77
N MET A 181 8.05 23.72 1.96
CA MET A 181 6.71 24.12 2.33
C MET A 181 5.74 22.93 2.19
N PRO A 182 4.89 22.65 3.19
CA PRO A 182 3.91 21.57 3.07
C PRO A 182 2.90 21.91 1.96
N VAL A 183 2.81 21.04 0.95
CA VAL A 183 1.73 21.07 -0.03
C VAL A 183 0.43 20.72 0.71
N SER A 184 -0.59 21.56 0.60
CA SER A 184 -1.87 21.27 1.24
C SER A 184 -2.53 20.05 0.58
N GLU A 185 -3.20 19.19 1.36
CA GLU A 185 -3.88 17.99 0.84
C GLU A 185 -4.88 18.32 -0.27
N GLN A 186 -5.51 19.49 -0.20
CA GLN A 186 -6.46 19.96 -1.20
C GLN A 186 -5.79 20.26 -2.55
N GLU A 187 -4.60 20.87 -2.53
CA GLU A 187 -3.81 21.13 -3.74
C GLU A 187 -3.26 19.84 -4.35
N GLN A 188 -2.95 18.84 -3.52
CA GLN A 188 -2.55 17.51 -3.97
C GLN A 188 -3.71 16.75 -4.64
N LEU A 189 -4.94 16.89 -4.11
CA LEU A 189 -6.15 16.32 -4.72
C LEU A 189 -6.49 17.00 -6.06
N GLU A 190 -6.36 18.33 -6.15
CA GLU A 190 -6.60 19.07 -7.39
C GLU A 190 -5.60 18.67 -8.49
N LEU A 191 -4.32 18.50 -8.15
CA LEU A 191 -3.30 17.99 -9.08
C LEU A 191 -3.57 16.56 -9.52
N HIS A 192 -4.01 15.70 -8.60
CA HIS A 192 -4.35 14.33 -8.95
C HIS A 192 -5.58 14.27 -9.87
N GLN A 193 -6.56 15.14 -9.65
CA GLN A 193 -7.74 15.25 -10.49
C GLN A 193 -7.38 15.79 -11.89
N ALA A 194 -6.55 16.84 -11.98
CA ALA A 194 -6.07 17.38 -13.24
C ALA A 194 -5.23 16.37 -14.05
N ALA A 195 -4.40 15.56 -13.38
CA ALA A 195 -3.63 14.51 -14.03
C ALA A 195 -4.53 13.40 -14.61
N VAL A 196 -5.59 13.01 -13.89
CA VAL A 196 -6.57 12.02 -14.35
C VAL A 196 -7.37 12.55 -15.54
N GLU A 197 -7.77 13.83 -15.51
CA GLU A 197 -8.50 14.47 -16.61
C GLU A 197 -7.64 14.60 -17.88
N ALA A 198 -6.35 14.94 -17.73
CA ALA A 198 -5.40 14.97 -18.84
C ALA A 198 -5.21 13.60 -19.50
N LEU A 199 -5.14 12.54 -18.69
CA LEU A 199 -5.04 11.16 -19.18
C LEU A 199 -6.29 10.75 -19.96
N ALA A 200 -7.48 11.11 -19.47
CA ALA A 200 -8.74 10.86 -20.16
C ALA A 200 -8.83 11.60 -21.52
N THR A 201 -8.38 12.85 -21.59
CA THR A 201 -8.35 13.59 -22.87
C THR A 201 -7.35 13.02 -23.89
N ASN A 202 -6.27 12.40 -23.43
CA ASN A 202 -5.28 11.78 -24.32
C ASN A 202 -5.80 10.45 -24.91
N GLU A 203 -6.52 9.65 -24.12
CA GLU A 203 -7.17 8.42 -24.62
C GLU A 203 -8.25 8.72 -25.67
N GLN A 204 -9.00 9.82 -25.50
CA GLN A 204 -10.01 10.24 -26.46
C GLN A 204 -9.41 10.72 -27.80
N SER A 205 -8.22 11.31 -27.75
CA SER A 205 -7.48 11.73 -28.94
C SER A 205 -6.87 10.53 -29.68
N ALA A 206 -6.35 9.54 -28.94
CA ALA A 206 -5.80 8.31 -29.52
C ALA A 206 -6.87 7.43 -30.20
N SER A 207 -8.10 7.39 -29.68
CA SER A 207 -9.20 6.62 -30.28
C SER A 207 -9.73 7.24 -31.59
N ALA A 208 -9.68 8.57 -31.72
CA ALA A 208 -10.06 9.27 -32.94
C ALA A 208 -9.05 9.01 -34.09
N GLU A 209 -7.75 8.89 -33.78
CA GLU A 209 -6.71 8.63 -34.76
C GLU A 209 -6.72 7.17 -35.27
N ALA A 210 -7.01 6.20 -34.39
CA ALA A 210 -7.16 4.79 -34.75
C ALA A 210 -8.34 4.52 -35.70
N THR A 211 -9.40 5.33 -35.61
CA THR A 211 -10.58 5.19 -36.49
C THR A 211 -10.35 5.80 -37.89
N SER A 212 -9.45 6.78 -37.99
CA SER A 212 -9.05 7.39 -39.27
C SER A 212 -8.10 6.49 -40.08
N ALA A 213 -7.22 5.74 -39.41
CA ALA A 213 -6.29 4.81 -40.07
C ALA A 213 -6.97 3.56 -40.65
N ALA A 214 -8.11 3.12 -40.10
CA ALA A 214 -8.84 1.94 -40.57
C ALA A 214 -9.65 2.18 -41.87
N ALA A 215 -9.85 3.44 -42.29
CA ALA A 215 -10.61 3.78 -43.49
C ALA A 215 -9.77 3.85 -44.79
N ALA A 216 -8.43 3.70 -44.69
CA ALA A 216 -7.53 3.92 -45.83
C ALA A 216 -7.06 2.63 -46.54
N VAL A 217 -7.50 1.44 -46.14
CA VAL A 217 -7.09 0.16 -46.77
C VAL A 217 -8.32 -0.67 -47.19
N ALA A 218 -9.00 -0.20 -48.23
CA ALA A 218 -10.01 -0.99 -48.94
C ALA A 218 -9.83 -0.81 -50.46
N ALA A 219 -8.85 -1.53 -51.02
CA ALA A 219 -8.74 -1.79 -52.45
C ALA A 219 -9.33 -3.19 -52.75
N PRO A 220 -10.16 -3.35 -53.80
CA PRO A 220 -10.87 -4.60 -54.06
C PRO A 220 -9.99 -5.59 -54.85
N ALA A 221 -9.88 -6.83 -54.36
CA ALA A 221 -9.33 -7.96 -55.10
C ALA A 221 -10.43 -8.70 -55.89
N PRO A 222 -10.12 -9.35 -57.03
CA PRO A 222 -11.11 -9.92 -57.92
C PRO A 222 -11.64 -11.27 -57.42
N GLN A 223 -12.94 -11.47 -57.66
CA GLN A 223 -13.67 -12.71 -57.44
C GLN A 223 -13.16 -13.83 -58.36
N GLU A 224 -12.84 -14.99 -57.77
CA GLU A 224 -12.73 -16.26 -58.50
C GLU A 224 -13.84 -17.21 -58.03
N ALA A 225 -14.33 -17.96 -59.01
CA ALA A 225 -15.66 -18.52 -59.10
C ALA A 225 -15.90 -19.76 -58.22
N ALA A 226 -17.19 -20.00 -58.02
CA ALA A 226 -17.79 -21.10 -57.29
C ALA A 226 -17.39 -22.50 -57.78
N ASP A 227 -17.45 -23.46 -56.86
CA ASP A 227 -18.16 -24.71 -57.15
C ASP A 227 -18.86 -25.26 -55.88
N PRO A 228 -20.14 -25.71 -55.97
CA PRO A 228 -20.91 -26.29 -54.87
C PRO A 228 -21.04 -27.82 -54.99
N PHE A 229 -21.59 -28.45 -53.94
CA PHE A 229 -21.88 -29.89 -53.75
C PHE A 229 -20.68 -30.74 -53.30
N ALA A 230 -20.80 -31.74 -52.43
CA ALA A 230 -21.80 -32.17 -51.44
C ALA A 230 -21.16 -33.35 -50.69
N HIS A 231 -21.58 -33.54 -49.44
CA HIS A 231 -21.60 -34.79 -48.66
C HIS A 231 -20.56 -35.90 -48.94
N SER A 232 -19.81 -36.28 -47.92
CA SER A 232 -20.01 -37.58 -47.25
C SER A 232 -19.20 -37.67 -45.96
N ALA A 233 -19.87 -38.15 -44.92
CA ALA A 233 -19.23 -38.70 -43.75
C ALA A 233 -18.47 -39.96 -44.17
N ASP A 234 -17.17 -40.04 -43.87
CA ASP A 234 -16.60 -41.30 -43.47
C ASP A 234 -15.28 -41.13 -42.73
N ALA A 235 -15.08 -42.05 -41.79
CA ALA A 235 -14.00 -42.10 -40.85
C ALA A 235 -12.62 -42.12 -41.52
N MET A 236 -11.80 -41.10 -41.24
CA MET A 236 -10.34 -41.24 -41.30
C MET A 236 -9.75 -40.73 -39.99
N THR A 237 -9.27 -41.70 -39.22
CA THR A 237 -8.19 -41.61 -38.25
C THR A 237 -7.32 -40.37 -38.44
N VAL A 238 -7.63 -39.33 -37.69
CA VAL A 238 -6.71 -38.25 -37.39
C VAL A 238 -5.59 -38.91 -36.58
N SER A 239 -4.46 -39.16 -37.24
CA SER A 239 -3.18 -39.31 -36.58
C SER A 239 -2.97 -38.04 -35.77
N THR A 240 -3.36 -38.09 -34.51
CA THR A 240 -2.86 -37.22 -33.46
C THR A 240 -1.37 -37.54 -33.35
N THR A 241 -0.58 -36.93 -34.24
CA THR A 241 0.87 -36.86 -34.12
C THR A 241 1.14 -36.01 -32.89
N THR A 242 1.16 -36.66 -31.73
CA THR A 242 1.66 -36.11 -30.48
C THR A 242 3.04 -35.54 -30.79
N PRO A 243 3.26 -34.21 -30.68
CA PRO A 243 4.59 -33.64 -30.83
C PRO A 243 5.47 -34.21 -29.72
N GLN A 244 6.32 -35.13 -30.12
CA GLN A 244 7.29 -35.82 -29.28
C GLN A 244 8.33 -34.79 -28.76
N PRO A 245 8.84 -34.93 -27.53
CA PRO A 245 9.60 -33.90 -26.81
C PRO A 245 10.99 -33.71 -27.43
N GLN A 246 11.10 -32.84 -28.44
CA GLN A 246 12.39 -32.38 -28.94
C GLN A 246 12.99 -31.24 -28.10
N HIS A 247 12.27 -30.71 -27.12
CA HIS A 247 12.80 -29.71 -26.18
C HIS A 247 13.84 -30.27 -25.19
N ASP A 248 13.81 -31.57 -24.89
CA ASP A 248 14.71 -32.15 -23.89
C ASP A 248 16.14 -32.37 -24.42
N ALA A 249 16.31 -32.71 -25.70
CA ALA A 249 17.62 -32.96 -26.27
C ALA A 249 18.47 -31.69 -26.45
N ALA A 250 17.83 -30.56 -26.76
CA ALA A 250 18.53 -29.27 -26.87
C ALA A 250 18.95 -28.71 -25.50
N ASN A 251 18.21 -29.01 -24.44
CA ASN A 251 18.54 -28.58 -23.08
C ASN A 251 19.76 -29.32 -22.50
N LEU A 252 19.99 -30.58 -22.91
CA LEU A 252 21.14 -31.36 -22.45
C LEU A 252 22.47 -30.83 -22.99
N VAL A 253 22.52 -30.41 -24.25
CA VAL A 253 23.76 -29.88 -24.87
C VAL A 253 24.15 -28.52 -24.27
N ILE A 254 23.17 -27.69 -23.88
CA ILE A 254 23.45 -26.42 -23.19
C ILE A 254 23.95 -26.68 -21.76
N ALA A 255 23.44 -27.70 -21.06
CA ALA A 255 23.86 -28.02 -19.71
C ALA A 255 25.34 -28.46 -19.63
N GLU A 256 25.80 -29.27 -20.59
CA GLU A 256 27.18 -29.78 -20.60
C GLU A 256 28.20 -28.67 -20.93
N SER A 257 27.80 -27.69 -21.74
CA SER A 257 28.61 -26.50 -22.05
C SER A 257 28.83 -25.57 -20.84
N ILE A 258 27.94 -25.59 -19.84
CA ILE A 258 28.02 -24.69 -18.67
C ILE A 258 29.00 -25.24 -17.63
N ALA A 259 29.17 -26.57 -17.55
CA ALA A 259 30.04 -27.22 -16.58
C ALA A 259 31.55 -26.92 -16.77
N ALA A 260 31.95 -26.40 -17.92
CA ALA A 260 33.36 -26.13 -18.24
C ALA A 260 33.79 -24.66 -18.04
N LEU A 261 32.89 -23.76 -17.62
CA LEU A 261 33.25 -22.36 -17.38
C LEU A 261 34.14 -22.27 -16.11
N PRO A 262 35.31 -21.62 -16.19
CA PRO A 262 36.16 -21.44 -15.01
C PRO A 262 35.42 -20.64 -13.94
N LYS A 263 35.53 -21.09 -12.69
CA LYS A 263 34.89 -20.42 -11.55
C LYS A 263 35.36 -18.95 -11.48
N PRO A 264 34.43 -17.98 -11.46
CA PRO A 264 34.79 -16.57 -11.34
C PRO A 264 35.59 -16.30 -10.07
N ASP A 265 36.53 -15.37 -10.13
CA ASP A 265 37.40 -15.03 -8.99
C ASP A 265 36.60 -14.60 -7.76
N TRP A 266 35.46 -13.93 -7.94
CA TRP A 266 34.60 -13.48 -6.84
C TRP A 266 33.89 -14.64 -6.11
N VAL A 267 33.76 -15.82 -6.74
CA VAL A 267 33.23 -17.03 -6.09
C VAL A 267 34.28 -17.63 -5.16
N LEU A 268 35.55 -17.65 -5.61
CA LEU A 268 36.66 -18.21 -4.84
C LEU A 268 37.13 -17.26 -3.73
N ASN A 269 37.18 -15.97 -4.04
CA ASN A 269 37.64 -14.89 -3.16
C ASN A 269 36.55 -13.82 -3.05
N PRO A 270 35.55 -14.01 -2.17
CA PRO A 270 34.42 -13.09 -2.06
C PRO A 270 34.90 -11.69 -1.64
N PRO A 271 34.65 -10.65 -2.46
CA PRO A 271 35.05 -9.29 -2.13
C PRO A 271 34.22 -8.78 -0.95
N LYS A 272 34.85 -8.42 0.16
CA LYS A 272 34.12 -7.94 1.36
C LYS A 272 33.71 -6.47 1.26
N GLN A 273 34.58 -5.63 0.71
CA GLN A 273 34.31 -4.20 0.52
C GLN A 273 35.31 -3.62 -0.48
N ILE A 274 34.82 -2.91 -1.49
CA ILE A 274 35.64 -2.19 -2.47
C ILE A 274 35.18 -0.74 -2.45
N GLY A 275 35.90 0.11 -1.71
CA GLY A 275 35.52 1.51 -1.50
C GLY A 275 34.23 1.66 -0.67
N ASN A 276 33.27 2.44 -1.17
CA ASN A 276 31.96 2.62 -0.55
C ASN A 276 30.97 1.51 -0.88
N VAL A 277 31.36 0.59 -1.75
CA VAL A 277 30.50 -0.48 -2.24
C VAL A 277 30.74 -1.74 -1.40
N ARG A 278 29.68 -2.26 -0.79
CA ARG A 278 29.73 -3.53 -0.06
C ARG A 278 29.22 -4.63 -0.98
N LYS A 279 30.03 -5.68 -1.13
CA LYS A 279 29.69 -6.84 -1.95
C LYS A 279 29.47 -8.04 -1.05
N PHE A 280 28.47 -8.82 -1.36
CA PHE A 280 28.12 -10.04 -0.66
C PHE A 280 27.91 -11.15 -1.68
N VAL A 281 28.43 -12.33 -1.38
CA VAL A 281 28.16 -13.51 -2.18
C VAL A 281 27.06 -14.29 -1.49
N VAL A 282 25.89 -14.34 -2.12
CA VAL A 282 24.77 -15.16 -1.70
C VAL A 282 24.89 -16.52 -2.39
N ILE A 283 24.72 -17.57 -1.61
CA ILE A 283 24.99 -18.94 -2.04
C ILE A 283 23.73 -19.76 -1.82
N SER A 284 23.18 -20.33 -2.89
CA SER A 284 22.06 -21.25 -2.79
C SER A 284 22.51 -22.57 -2.14
N ASP A 285 21.55 -23.31 -1.61
CA ASP A 285 21.75 -24.71 -1.27
C ASP A 285 21.83 -25.55 -2.57
N PRO A 286 22.40 -26.77 -2.51
CA PRO A 286 22.44 -27.63 -3.68
C PRO A 286 21.05 -28.19 -3.98
N TYR A 287 20.56 -28.00 -5.22
CA TYR A 287 19.29 -28.57 -5.70
C TYR A 287 19.47 -29.33 -7.00
N LEU A 288 18.48 -30.13 -7.38
CA LEU A 288 18.50 -30.86 -8.65
C LEU A 288 18.26 -29.93 -9.82
N THR A 289 17.37 -28.94 -9.65
CA THR A 289 16.99 -28.02 -10.72
C THR A 289 17.60 -26.64 -10.50
N ALA A 290 17.99 -25.98 -11.60
CA ALA A 290 18.50 -24.60 -11.54
C ALA A 290 17.43 -23.59 -11.11
N GLU A 291 16.15 -23.92 -11.26
CA GLU A 291 15.05 -23.06 -10.83
C GLU A 291 14.91 -23.04 -9.30
N GLU A 292 15.00 -24.19 -8.64
CA GLU A 292 15.02 -24.27 -7.18
C GLU A 292 16.23 -23.55 -6.58
N CYS A 293 17.42 -23.70 -7.18
CA CYS A 293 18.59 -22.93 -6.78
C CYS A 293 18.37 -21.42 -6.88
N ARG A 294 17.71 -20.98 -7.97
CA ARG A 294 17.41 -19.56 -8.19
C ARG A 294 16.39 -19.02 -7.18
N GLN A 295 15.36 -19.80 -6.85
CA GLN A 295 14.37 -19.41 -5.83
C GLN A 295 15.00 -19.30 -4.43
N ASP A 296 15.83 -20.27 -4.03
CA ASP A 296 16.54 -20.23 -2.75
C ASP A 296 17.55 -19.06 -2.70
N ALA A 297 18.27 -18.81 -3.80
CA ALA A 297 19.14 -17.64 -3.91
C ALA A 297 18.32 -16.34 -3.77
N ASP A 298 17.16 -16.23 -4.42
CA ASP A 298 16.28 -15.06 -4.33
C ASP A 298 15.78 -14.82 -2.90
N GLU A 299 15.38 -15.87 -2.19
CA GLU A 299 14.99 -15.78 -0.78
C GLU A 299 16.15 -15.31 0.10
N LYS A 300 17.34 -15.89 -0.07
CA LYS A 300 18.54 -15.50 0.68
C LYS A 300 18.98 -14.06 0.36
N MET A 301 18.86 -13.61 -0.89
CA MET A 301 19.13 -12.23 -1.28
C MET A 301 18.14 -11.25 -0.64
N GLN A 302 16.84 -11.59 -0.59
CA GLN A 302 15.83 -10.77 0.09
C GLN A 302 16.12 -10.66 1.59
N ASN A 303 16.47 -11.79 2.23
CA ASN A 303 16.86 -11.81 3.64
C ASN A 303 18.12 -10.98 3.90
N LEU A 304 19.12 -11.03 3.01
CA LEU A 304 20.32 -10.20 3.06
C LEU A 304 19.98 -8.70 2.97
N ALA A 305 19.11 -8.31 2.04
CA ALA A 305 18.65 -6.93 1.89
C ALA A 305 17.86 -6.43 3.12
N LEU A 306 17.01 -7.28 3.71
CA LEU A 306 16.29 -6.97 4.94
C LEU A 306 17.22 -6.79 6.14
N ASN A 307 18.19 -7.70 6.31
CA ASN A 307 19.21 -7.59 7.35
C ASN A 307 20.01 -6.30 7.18
N ARG A 308 20.38 -5.96 5.94
CA ARG A 308 21.08 -4.71 5.63
C ARG A 308 20.26 -3.48 5.99
N ALA A 309 18.98 -3.45 5.63
CA ALA A 309 18.07 -2.36 6.01
C ALA A 309 17.93 -2.23 7.54
N ALA A 310 17.86 -3.36 8.26
CA ALA A 310 17.80 -3.39 9.72
C ALA A 310 19.10 -2.88 10.39
N GLU A 311 20.27 -3.22 9.84
CA GLU A 311 21.56 -2.70 10.27
C GLU A 311 21.63 -1.17 10.10
N LEU A 312 21.27 -0.68 8.91
CA LEU A 312 21.37 0.73 8.55
C LEU A 312 20.38 1.62 9.32
N SER A 313 19.18 1.10 9.58
CA SER A 313 18.17 1.80 10.37
C SER A 313 18.48 1.85 11.87
N GLY A 314 19.45 1.05 12.35
CA GLY A 314 19.69 0.84 13.78
C GLY A 314 18.54 0.09 14.47
N ALA A 315 17.61 -0.48 13.70
CA ALA A 315 16.43 -1.18 14.20
C ALA A 315 16.72 -2.64 14.58
N ALA A 316 17.95 -3.12 14.37
CA ALA A 316 18.41 -4.50 14.60
C ALA A 316 18.06 -5.09 15.99
N THR A 317 17.67 -4.27 16.97
CA THR A 317 17.34 -4.73 18.33
C THR A 317 15.88 -4.53 18.76
N ARG A 318 15.02 -3.87 17.97
CA ARG A 318 13.78 -3.29 18.54
C ARG A 318 12.44 -3.88 18.11
N ARG A 319 12.31 -4.67 17.04
CA ARG A 319 11.00 -5.28 16.70
C ARG A 319 11.15 -6.67 16.10
N ASN A 320 10.46 -7.64 16.72
CA ASN A 320 10.34 -9.04 16.26
C ASN A 320 9.37 -9.21 15.06
N GLY A 321 8.92 -8.12 14.45
CA GLY A 321 8.19 -8.16 13.18
C GLY A 321 9.18 -7.95 12.05
N ALA A 322 9.68 -9.02 11.45
CA ALA A 322 10.46 -8.91 10.21
C ALA A 322 9.49 -8.45 9.11
N ALA A 323 9.47 -7.15 8.81
CA ALA A 323 8.81 -6.64 7.62
C ALA A 323 9.35 -7.41 6.42
N SER A 324 8.48 -7.93 5.55
CA SER A 324 8.95 -8.52 4.32
C SER A 324 9.46 -7.41 3.40
N LEU A 325 10.33 -7.77 2.45
CA LEU A 325 10.84 -6.79 1.50
C LEU A 325 9.70 -6.21 0.64
N ALA A 326 8.68 -7.03 0.36
CA ALA A 326 7.45 -6.60 -0.31
C ALA A 326 6.69 -5.52 0.48
N ASP A 327 6.65 -5.60 1.82
CA ASP A 327 6.02 -4.58 2.67
C ASP A 327 6.76 -3.23 2.62
N LEU A 328 8.07 -3.25 2.33
CA LEU A 328 8.86 -2.05 2.06
C LEU A 328 8.62 -1.48 0.64
N GLY A 329 7.77 -2.15 -0.15
CA GLY A 329 7.55 -1.85 -1.56
C GLY A 329 8.76 -2.17 -2.44
N LEU A 330 9.57 -3.14 -2.02
CA LEU A 330 10.76 -3.64 -2.70
C LEU A 330 10.53 -5.12 -3.03
N GLY A 331 9.98 -5.39 -4.21
CA GLY A 331 9.70 -6.76 -4.64
C GLY A 331 10.99 -7.58 -4.86
N GLY A 332 10.84 -8.91 -4.93
CA GLY A 332 11.96 -9.81 -5.28
C GLY A 332 12.60 -9.43 -6.62
N ASP A 333 11.80 -8.96 -7.58
CA ASP A 333 12.29 -8.50 -8.89
C ASP A 333 13.24 -7.31 -8.78
N TYR A 334 13.00 -6.41 -7.81
CA TYR A 334 13.90 -5.27 -7.58
C TYR A 334 15.26 -5.75 -7.07
N VAL A 335 15.29 -6.73 -6.15
CA VAL A 335 16.54 -7.29 -5.63
C VAL A 335 17.35 -7.91 -6.76
N ARG A 336 16.71 -8.74 -7.58
CA ARG A 336 17.41 -9.39 -8.69
C ARG A 336 17.86 -8.40 -9.75
N ARG A 337 17.05 -7.38 -10.08
CA ARG A 337 17.39 -6.42 -11.13
C ARG A 337 18.41 -5.38 -10.71
N GLU A 338 18.31 -4.86 -9.48
CA GLU A 338 19.08 -3.70 -9.05
C GLU A 338 20.23 -4.07 -8.10
N LEU A 339 20.09 -5.14 -7.30
CA LEU A 339 21.10 -5.52 -6.30
C LEU A 339 22.00 -6.67 -6.77
N CYS A 340 21.51 -7.57 -7.62
CA CYS A 340 22.31 -8.66 -8.17
C CYS A 340 23.11 -8.18 -9.38
N THR A 341 24.44 -8.20 -9.29
CA THR A 341 25.33 -7.74 -10.36
C THR A 341 25.75 -8.88 -11.27
N ASP A 342 25.98 -10.07 -10.70
CA ASP A 342 26.49 -11.23 -11.42
C ASP A 342 25.93 -12.53 -10.82
N GLU A 343 25.74 -13.56 -11.66
CA GLU A 343 25.19 -14.85 -11.28
C GLU A 343 26.00 -15.98 -11.92
N TYR A 344 26.42 -16.95 -11.11
CA TYR A 344 27.17 -18.12 -11.55
C TYR A 344 26.52 -19.40 -11.03
N VAL A 345 26.32 -20.39 -11.91
CA VAL A 345 25.75 -21.69 -11.54
C VAL A 345 26.85 -22.74 -11.62
N ASP A 346 27.15 -23.36 -10.47
CA ASP A 346 28.10 -24.47 -10.34
C ASP A 346 27.36 -25.80 -10.38
N VAL A 347 27.94 -26.79 -11.06
CA VAL A 347 27.47 -28.18 -11.01
C VAL A 347 28.39 -28.94 -10.05
N ILE A 348 27.81 -29.54 -9.03
CA ILE A 348 28.50 -30.25 -7.96
C ILE A 348 28.05 -31.71 -7.98
N ASP A 349 29.01 -32.62 -8.07
CA ASP A 349 28.75 -34.05 -7.93
C ASP A 349 28.44 -34.38 -6.46
N SER A 350 27.18 -34.76 -6.21
CA SER A 350 26.70 -35.24 -4.92
C SER A 350 26.46 -36.75 -4.95
N SER A 351 26.34 -37.39 -3.79
CA SER A 351 26.01 -38.82 -3.70
C SER A 351 24.63 -39.16 -4.29
N VAL A 352 23.78 -38.16 -4.50
CA VAL A 352 22.43 -38.27 -5.07
C VAL A 352 22.42 -37.97 -6.58
N GLY A 353 23.57 -37.64 -7.18
CA GLY A 353 23.72 -37.27 -8.59
C GLY A 353 24.30 -35.86 -8.76
N GLU A 354 24.31 -35.38 -10.00
CA GLU A 354 24.68 -34.00 -10.32
C GLU A 354 23.68 -33.03 -9.69
N MET A 355 24.15 -32.15 -8.82
CA MET A 355 23.36 -31.09 -8.21
C MET A 355 23.88 -29.74 -8.69
N ARG A 356 23.00 -28.74 -8.72
CA ARG A 356 23.33 -27.37 -9.09
C ARG A 356 23.39 -26.49 -7.86
N LYS A 357 24.21 -25.46 -7.93
CA LYS A 357 24.37 -24.46 -6.88
C LYS A 357 24.57 -23.09 -7.50
N THR A 358 23.70 -22.15 -7.16
CA THR A 358 23.76 -20.78 -7.66
C THR A 358 24.53 -19.90 -6.69
N TYR A 359 25.45 -19.11 -7.23
CA TYR A 359 26.20 -18.06 -6.56
C TYR A 359 25.73 -16.73 -7.15
N SER A 360 25.24 -15.83 -6.32
CA SER A 360 24.77 -14.51 -6.73
C SER A 360 25.61 -13.44 -6.03
N LEU A 361 26.21 -12.55 -6.82
CA LEU A 361 26.98 -11.42 -6.31
C LEU A 361 26.05 -10.23 -6.09
N VAL A 362 25.77 -9.91 -4.84
CA VAL A 362 24.94 -8.79 -4.44
C VAL A 362 25.80 -7.59 -4.08
N GLU A 363 25.47 -6.44 -4.65
CA GLU A 363 26.16 -5.18 -4.43
C GLU A 363 25.24 -4.18 -3.72
N PHE A 364 25.75 -3.53 -2.67
CA PHE A 364 25.10 -2.40 -2.02
C PHE A 364 25.93 -1.14 -2.21
N ASN A 365 25.35 -0.23 -2.98
CA ASN A 365 25.82 1.13 -3.22
C ASN A 365 25.18 2.12 -2.23
N GLU A 366 25.78 3.29 -2.07
CA GLU A 366 25.28 4.35 -1.17
C GLU A 366 23.84 4.78 -1.53
N ALA A 367 23.51 4.83 -2.81
CA ALA A 367 22.16 5.13 -3.28
C ALA A 367 21.14 4.04 -2.89
N GLN A 368 21.54 2.76 -2.98
CA GLN A 368 20.69 1.63 -2.59
C GLN A 368 20.51 1.57 -1.08
N ASP A 369 21.58 1.80 -0.31
CA ASP A 369 21.53 1.92 1.15
C ASP A 369 20.60 3.07 1.58
N ALA A 370 20.69 4.24 0.94
CA ALA A 370 19.81 5.38 1.20
C ALA A 370 18.33 5.05 0.91
N LEU A 371 18.07 4.35 -0.20
CA LEU A 371 16.73 3.89 -0.57
C LEU A 371 16.17 2.86 0.43
N LEU A 372 16.99 1.89 0.86
CA LEU A 372 16.60 0.91 1.89
C LEU A 372 16.25 1.60 3.22
N ILE A 373 17.06 2.59 3.64
CA ILE A 373 16.79 3.38 4.84
C ILE A 373 15.49 4.16 4.72
N ASP A 374 15.26 4.83 3.59
CA ASP A 374 14.05 5.62 3.38
C ASP A 374 12.80 4.75 3.42
N ARG A 375 12.82 3.60 2.73
CA ARG A 375 11.71 2.63 2.75
C ARG A 375 11.48 2.04 4.14
N ALA A 376 12.54 1.66 4.86
CA ALA A 376 12.42 1.16 6.23
C ALA A 376 11.83 2.21 7.18
N ARG A 377 12.22 3.49 7.04
CA ARG A 377 11.65 4.61 7.82
C ARG A 377 10.21 4.90 7.44
N SER A 378 9.87 4.85 6.16
CA SER A 378 8.50 5.02 5.67
C SER A 378 7.59 3.93 6.26
N TYR A 379 8.02 2.67 6.18
CA TYR A 379 7.29 1.54 6.76
C TYR A 379 7.12 1.68 8.28
N SER A 380 8.19 2.04 9.00
CA SER A 380 8.13 2.24 10.46
C SER A 380 7.13 3.34 10.86
N ARG A 381 7.00 4.41 10.04
CA ARG A 381 6.00 5.47 10.25
C ARG A 381 4.59 4.96 10.01
N GLN A 382 4.37 4.20 8.94
CA GLN A 382 3.05 3.62 8.61
C GLN A 382 2.58 2.64 9.69
N GLU A 383 3.47 1.75 10.14
CA GLU A 383 3.17 0.80 11.21
C GLU A 383 2.84 1.54 12.52
N GLY A 384 3.62 2.57 12.86
CA GLY A 384 3.35 3.42 14.03
C GLY A 384 2.00 4.14 13.98
N LEU A 385 1.56 4.58 12.80
CA LEU A 385 0.25 5.23 12.65
C LEU A 385 -0.91 4.26 12.90
N LEU A 386 -0.79 3.01 12.46
CA LEU A 386 -1.82 2.00 12.69
C LEU A 386 -1.94 1.69 14.19
N ASP A 387 -0.81 1.54 14.88
CA ASP A 387 -0.78 1.34 16.34
C ASP A 387 -1.41 2.51 17.09
N VAL A 388 -1.02 3.74 16.75
CA VAL A 388 -1.58 4.96 17.38
C VAL A 388 -3.07 5.08 17.09
N THR A 389 -3.52 4.77 15.87
CA THR A 389 -4.94 4.82 15.50
C THR A 389 -5.74 3.75 16.22
N LEU A 390 -5.20 2.55 16.39
CA LEU A 390 -5.86 1.45 17.08
C LEU A 390 -5.98 1.74 18.59
N ILE A 391 -4.91 2.25 19.21
CA ILE A 391 -4.92 2.62 20.63
C ILE A 391 -5.84 3.83 20.85
N GLY A 392 -5.65 4.91 20.09
CA GLY A 392 -6.46 6.13 20.20
C GLY A 392 -7.94 5.89 19.90
N GLY A 393 -8.23 5.14 18.84
CA GLY A 393 -9.58 4.72 18.46
C GLY A 393 -10.22 3.82 19.52
N GLY A 394 -9.46 2.89 20.11
CA GLY A 394 -9.92 2.05 21.21
C GLY A 394 -10.30 2.85 22.47
N VAL A 395 -9.50 3.86 22.83
CA VAL A 395 -9.80 4.76 23.96
C VAL A 395 -11.04 5.60 23.68
N LEU A 396 -11.14 6.20 22.50
CA LEU A 396 -12.31 7.01 22.11
C LEU A 396 -13.58 6.17 22.05
N ALA A 397 -13.53 4.97 21.48
CA ALA A 397 -14.65 4.04 21.44
C ALA A 397 -15.09 3.62 22.85
N SER A 398 -14.15 3.42 23.77
CA SER A 398 -14.46 3.13 25.17
C SER A 398 -15.20 4.29 25.85
N ILE A 399 -14.69 5.52 25.70
CA ILE A 399 -15.33 6.73 26.26
C ILE A 399 -16.74 6.91 25.67
N ALA A 400 -16.88 6.76 24.35
CA ALA A 400 -18.17 6.86 23.67
C ALA A 400 -19.16 5.80 24.19
N THR A 401 -18.70 4.58 24.43
CA THR A 401 -19.52 3.50 25.00
C THR A 401 -19.96 3.83 26.43
N LEU A 402 -19.06 4.36 27.26
CA LEU A 402 -19.36 4.75 28.64
C LEU A 402 -20.39 5.90 28.68
N PHE A 403 -20.24 6.89 27.81
CA PHE A 403 -21.20 7.99 27.66
C PHE A 403 -22.55 7.50 27.14
N GLY A 404 -22.55 6.57 26.18
CA GLY A 404 -23.75 5.92 25.67
C GLY A 404 -24.52 5.19 26.78
N LEU A 405 -23.81 4.45 27.64
CA LEU A 405 -24.42 3.78 28.80
C LEU A 405 -25.03 4.77 29.80
N LEU A 406 -24.34 5.86 30.13
CA LEU A 406 -24.86 6.91 31.00
C LEU A 406 -26.10 7.59 30.40
N LYS A 407 -26.09 7.86 29.09
CA LYS A 407 -27.23 8.45 28.40
C LYS A 407 -28.44 7.51 28.39
N VAL A 408 -28.23 6.21 28.18
CA VAL A 408 -29.31 5.21 28.27
C VAL A 408 -29.86 5.11 29.70
N ASP A 409 -29.01 5.19 30.72
CA ASP A 409 -29.44 5.18 32.12
C ASP A 409 -30.31 6.40 32.46
N THR A 410 -29.88 7.59 32.07
CA THR A 410 -30.66 8.83 32.25
C THR A 410 -31.98 8.80 31.50
N TRP A 411 -32.00 8.27 30.27
CA TRP A 411 -33.24 8.18 29.47
C TRP A 411 -34.23 7.17 30.03
N THR A 412 -33.74 6.09 30.64
CA THR A 412 -34.56 5.06 31.29
C THR A 412 -34.91 5.39 32.75
N ARG A 413 -34.59 6.61 33.23
CA ARG A 413 -34.82 7.07 34.62
C ARG A 413 -34.29 6.08 35.66
N GLY A 414 -33.19 5.40 35.36
CA GLY A 414 -32.59 4.41 36.25
C GLY A 414 -33.36 3.09 36.39
N TYR A 415 -34.38 2.81 35.57
CA TYR A 415 -35.13 1.54 35.63
C TYR A 415 -34.24 0.30 35.41
N TYR A 416 -33.08 0.48 34.76
CA TYR A 416 -32.12 -0.58 34.46
C TYR A 416 -30.79 -0.49 35.22
N THR A 417 -30.70 0.30 36.29
CA THR A 417 -29.45 0.43 37.10
C THR A 417 -28.87 -0.93 37.52
N LYS A 418 -29.71 -1.92 37.83
CA LYS A 418 -29.24 -3.28 38.18
C LYS A 418 -28.60 -4.05 37.02
N ARG A 419 -28.96 -3.73 35.77
CA ARG A 419 -28.35 -4.34 34.56
C ARG A 419 -27.14 -3.56 34.09
N LEU A 420 -27.10 -2.26 34.37
CA LEU A 420 -25.92 -1.43 34.12
C LEU A 420 -24.68 -1.96 34.87
N PHE A 421 -24.89 -2.55 36.06
CA PHE A 421 -23.84 -3.24 36.83
C PHE A 421 -23.17 -4.41 36.10
N LEU A 422 -23.78 -5.02 35.08
CA LEU A 422 -23.13 -5.99 34.20
C LEU A 422 -22.44 -5.35 32.99
N GLY A 423 -22.97 -4.22 32.50
CA GLY A 423 -22.41 -3.50 31.36
C GLY A 423 -21.05 -2.85 31.67
N VAL A 424 -20.89 -2.29 32.87
CA VAL A 424 -19.63 -1.64 33.27
C VAL A 424 -18.44 -2.62 33.35
N PRO A 425 -18.55 -3.79 34.03
CA PRO A 425 -17.48 -4.80 34.01
C PRO A 425 -17.16 -5.31 32.61
N ALA A 426 -18.18 -5.51 31.76
CA ALA A 426 -17.97 -5.94 30.38
C ALA A 426 -17.14 -4.90 29.60
N ALA A 427 -17.48 -3.61 29.70
CA ALA A 427 -16.72 -2.53 29.07
C ALA A 427 -15.26 -2.46 29.58
N ILE A 428 -15.04 -2.64 30.89
CA ILE A 428 -13.69 -2.70 31.49
C ILE A 428 -12.90 -3.89 30.93
N ILE A 429 -13.51 -5.07 30.82
CA ILE A 429 -12.87 -6.26 30.24
C ILE A 429 -12.53 -6.02 28.76
N THR A 430 -13.40 -5.35 28.00
CA THR A 430 -13.13 -4.98 26.61
C THR A 430 -11.93 -4.04 26.51
N VAL A 431 -11.82 -3.02 27.37
CA VAL A 431 -10.68 -2.10 27.39
C VAL A 431 -9.39 -2.82 27.77
N LEU A 432 -9.43 -3.66 28.80
CA LEU A 432 -8.25 -4.43 29.25
C LEU A 432 -7.78 -5.41 28.18
N THR A 433 -8.70 -6.10 27.50
CA THR A 433 -8.33 -7.00 26.39
C THR A 433 -7.75 -6.22 25.22
N LEU A 434 -8.26 -5.03 24.90
CA LEU A 434 -7.71 -4.16 23.87
C LEU A 434 -6.28 -3.70 24.24
N PHE A 435 -6.03 -3.33 25.50
CA PHE A 435 -4.70 -2.98 26.01
C PHE A 435 -3.71 -4.15 25.97
N VAL A 436 -4.13 -5.35 26.36
CA VAL A 436 -3.28 -6.55 26.32
C VAL A 436 -2.94 -6.96 24.89
N VAL A 437 -3.86 -6.73 23.95
CA VAL A 437 -3.63 -6.97 22.52
C VAL A 437 -2.74 -5.91 21.90
N ALA A 438 -2.87 -4.64 22.31
CA ALA A 438 -2.06 -3.54 21.79
C ALA A 438 -0.65 -3.46 22.39
N GLY A 439 -0.44 -3.98 23.61
CA GLY A 439 0.86 -4.02 24.28
C GLY A 439 1.76 -5.20 23.88
N LYS A 440 1.32 -6.04 22.94
CA LYS A 440 2.04 -7.20 22.40
C LYS A 440 2.36 -6.98 20.94
#